data_AF-A0A412XYP3-F1
#
_entry.id   AF-A0A412XYP3-F1
#
_cell.length_a   1.000
_cell.length_b   1.000
_cell.length_c   1.000
_cell.angle_alpha   90.00
_cell.angle_beta   90.00
_cell.angle_gamma   90.00
#
_symmetry.space_group_name_H-M   'P 1'
#
loop_
_entity.id
_entity.type
_entity.pdbx_description
1 polymer ?
#
loop_
_entity_poly.entity_id
_entity_poly.type
_entity_poly.pdbx_seq_one_letter_code
_entity_poly.pdbx_strand_id
1 'polypeptide(L)'
;MEKKLFKSQRQTAEELITEYINLCNKYDELERIGLKVELKFFSIDNLLHWALDLIGFPQDTTLEADGINGKFFCRDYLTNSTLLDEVSGENVHNSVEEYVDFLYKELEMLKKEEPLLFQ
;
A
#
# COMPACT_ATOMS: atom_id res chain seq x y z
N MET A 1 10.96 -7.44 32.23
CA MET A 1 10.70 -6.56 31.08
C MET A 1 9.98 -7.41 30.05
N GLU A 2 8.64 -7.34 30.02
CA GLU A 2 7.85 -8.08 29.03
C GLU A 2 8.23 -7.56 27.63
N LYS A 3 8.73 -8.44 26.76
CA LYS A 3 8.78 -8.14 25.34
C LYS A 3 7.33 -7.89 24.92
N LYS A 4 7.00 -6.71 24.38
CA LYS A 4 5.73 -6.51 23.67
C LYS A 4 5.66 -7.60 22.61
N LEU A 5 4.83 -8.62 22.87
CA LEU A 5 4.74 -9.82 22.05
C LEU A 5 4.04 -9.55 20.71
N PHE A 6 3.45 -8.36 20.56
CA PHE A 6 2.67 -7.95 19.41
C PHE A 6 3.21 -6.63 18.84
N LYS A 7 3.50 -6.63 17.55
CA LYS A 7 3.81 -5.43 16.77
C LYS A 7 2.56 -4.55 16.70
N SER A 8 2.73 -3.24 16.63
CA SER A 8 1.60 -2.36 16.36
C SER A 8 1.09 -2.56 14.92
N GLN A 9 -0.16 -2.18 14.67
CA GLN A 9 -0.73 -2.12 13.31
C GLN A 9 0.16 -1.31 12.36
N ARG A 10 0.66 -0.16 12.83
CA ARG A 10 1.60 0.68 12.09
C ARG A 10 2.91 -0.04 11.76
N GLN A 11 3.55 -0.67 12.75
CA GLN A 11 4.78 -1.42 12.53
C GLN A 11 4.57 -2.58 11.54
N THR A 12 3.41 -3.22 11.60
CA THR A 12 3.06 -4.30 10.67
C THR A 12 2.88 -3.77 9.24
N ALA A 13 2.24 -2.59 9.08
CA ALA A 13 2.11 -1.94 7.78
C ALA A 13 3.47 -1.50 7.21
N GLU A 14 4.34 -0.90 8.03
CA GLU A 14 5.71 -0.54 7.65
C GLU A 14 6.49 -1.78 7.16
N GLU A 15 6.39 -2.91 7.86
CA GLU A 15 7.04 -4.16 7.44
C GLU A 15 6.50 -4.70 6.11
N LEU A 16 5.17 -4.71 5.92
CA LEU A 16 4.58 -5.17 4.66
C LEU A 16 5.02 -4.32 3.47
N ILE A 17 5.05 -2.99 3.63
CA ILE A 17 5.52 -2.06 2.60
C ILE A 17 7.02 -2.24 2.34
N THR A 18 7.81 -2.47 3.38
CA THR A 18 9.24 -2.76 3.24
C THR A 18 9.47 -4.02 2.43
N GLU A 19 8.74 -5.10 2.74
CA GLU A 19 8.84 -6.36 1.99
C GLU A 19 8.33 -6.24 0.55
N TYR A 20 7.27 -5.45 0.32
CA TYR A 20 6.80 -5.10 -1.03
C TYR A 20 7.93 -4.48 -1.86
N ILE A 21 8.55 -3.40 -1.37
CA ILE A 21 9.64 -2.71 -2.07
C ILE A 21 10.82 -3.65 -2.34
N ASN A 22 11.22 -4.44 -1.34
CA ASN A 22 12.32 -5.39 -1.48
C ASN A 22 12.04 -6.44 -2.56
N LEU A 23 10.82 -6.98 -2.62
CA LEU A 23 10.45 -7.97 -3.63
C LEU A 23 10.34 -7.36 -5.02
N CYS A 24 9.80 -6.15 -5.16
CA CYS A 24 9.80 -5.42 -6.44
C CYS A 24 11.24 -5.20 -6.94
N ASN A 25 12.13 -4.70 -6.09
CA ASN A 25 13.54 -4.52 -6.44
C ASN A 25 14.22 -5.82 -6.87
N LYS A 26 13.94 -6.93 -6.17
CA LYS A 26 14.47 -8.25 -6.54
C LYS A 26 13.88 -8.78 -7.84
N TYR A 27 12.61 -8.54 -8.08
CA TYR A 27 11.97 -8.89 -9.34
C TYR A 27 12.62 -8.15 -10.51
N ASP A 28 12.84 -6.84 -10.38
CA ASP A 28 13.52 -6.02 -11.37
C ASP A 28 14.97 -6.45 -11.61
N GLU A 29 15.72 -6.77 -10.56
CA GLU A 29 17.08 -7.31 -10.67
C GLU A 29 17.11 -8.61 -11.50
N LEU A 30 16.17 -9.52 -11.25
CA LEU A 30 16.06 -10.78 -11.97
C LEU A 30 15.64 -10.58 -13.44
N GLU A 31 14.68 -9.69 -13.69
CA GLU A 31 14.26 -9.37 -15.06
C GLU A 31 15.41 -8.75 -15.87
N ARG A 32 16.22 -7.88 -15.25
CA ARG A 32 17.41 -7.28 -15.90
C ARG A 32 18.46 -8.31 -16.34
N ILE A 33 18.53 -9.46 -15.66
CA ILE A 33 19.43 -10.57 -16.07
C ILE A 33 18.72 -11.62 -16.95
N GLY A 34 17.50 -11.35 -17.40
CA GLY A 34 16.74 -12.20 -18.31
C GLY A 34 15.96 -13.33 -17.63
N LEU A 35 15.85 -13.32 -16.30
CA LEU A 35 15.05 -14.29 -15.56
C LEU A 35 13.66 -13.73 -15.25
N LYS A 36 12.63 -14.37 -15.78
CA LYS A 36 11.24 -14.05 -15.45
C LYS A 36 10.73 -15.00 -14.38
N VAL A 37 10.30 -14.45 -13.25
CA VAL A 37 9.73 -15.21 -12.14
C VAL A 37 8.20 -15.12 -12.23
N GLU A 38 7.51 -16.25 -12.32
CA GLU A 38 6.05 -16.28 -12.24
C GLU A 38 5.60 -16.68 -10.83
N LEU A 39 5.00 -15.75 -10.10
CA LEU A 39 4.42 -16.04 -8.78
C LEU A 39 2.97 -16.50 -8.92
N LYS A 40 2.77 -17.79 -9.13
CA LYS A 40 1.45 -18.38 -9.49
C LYS A 40 0.36 -18.28 -8.41
N PHE A 41 0.74 -18.10 -7.15
CA PHE A 41 -0.20 -18.11 -6.01
C PHE A 41 -0.14 -16.84 -5.17
N PHE A 42 0.69 -15.88 -5.55
CA PHE A 42 0.97 -14.71 -4.73
C PHE A 42 1.31 -13.51 -5.63
N SER A 43 0.48 -12.47 -5.61
CA SER A 43 0.87 -11.18 -6.19
C SER A 43 1.69 -10.41 -5.16
N ILE A 44 2.80 -9.81 -5.58
CA ILE A 44 3.60 -8.91 -4.71
C ILE A 44 2.73 -7.74 -4.22
N ASP A 45 1.83 -7.23 -5.08
CA ASP A 45 0.89 -6.15 -4.77
C ASP A 45 -0.04 -6.45 -3.59
N ASN A 46 -0.26 -7.73 -3.28
CA ASN A 46 -1.04 -8.11 -2.10
C ASN A 46 -0.43 -7.56 -0.80
N LEU A 47 0.90 -7.44 -0.71
CA LEU A 47 1.55 -6.87 0.47
C LEU A 47 1.17 -5.41 0.68
N LEU A 48 1.13 -4.63 -0.39
CA LEU A 48 0.73 -3.23 -0.35
C LEU A 48 -0.76 -3.11 -0.03
N HIS A 49 -1.62 -3.91 -0.67
CA HIS A 49 -3.05 -3.94 -0.36
C HIS A 49 -3.33 -4.32 1.10
N TRP A 50 -2.64 -5.32 1.65
CA TRP A 50 -2.79 -5.69 3.06
C TRP A 50 -2.29 -4.60 4.01
N ALA A 51 -1.24 -3.85 3.63
CA ALA A 51 -0.80 -2.70 4.41
C ALA A 51 -1.87 -1.59 4.42
N LEU A 52 -2.50 -1.30 3.27
CA LEU A 52 -3.61 -0.34 3.17
C LEU A 52 -4.85 -0.79 3.95
N ASP A 53 -5.18 -2.07 3.89
CA ASP A 53 -6.26 -2.68 4.68
C ASP A 53 -5.99 -2.55 6.19
N LEU A 54 -4.75 -2.84 6.60
CA LEU A 54 -4.32 -2.65 7.98
C LEU A 54 -4.40 -1.19 8.40
N ILE A 55 -4.02 -0.23 7.55
CA ILE A 55 -4.14 1.20 7.85
C ILE A 55 -5.63 1.62 7.97
N GLY A 56 -6.51 0.96 7.23
CA GLY A 56 -7.96 1.14 7.29
C GLY A 56 -8.55 1.87 6.09
N PHE A 57 -7.87 1.84 4.93
CA PHE A 57 -8.43 2.36 3.70
C PHE A 57 -9.58 1.47 3.19
N PRO A 58 -10.60 2.05 2.52
CA PRO A 58 -11.64 1.27 1.85
C PRO A 58 -11.03 0.38 0.77
N GLN A 59 -11.69 -0.75 0.46
CA GLN A 59 -11.27 -1.61 -0.65
C GLN A 59 -11.36 -0.86 -1.97
N ASP A 60 -10.54 -1.26 -2.94
CA ASP A 60 -10.67 -0.73 -4.30
C ASP A 60 -11.92 -1.32 -4.93
N THR A 61 -12.85 -0.46 -5.32
CA THR A 61 -14.14 -0.86 -5.89
C THR A 61 -14.31 -0.43 -7.32
N THR A 62 -13.24 0.00 -8.01
CA THR A 62 -13.31 0.50 -9.40
C THR A 62 -13.89 -0.52 -10.39
N LEU A 63 -13.78 -1.81 -10.08
CA LEU A 63 -14.31 -2.91 -10.89
C LEU A 63 -15.64 -3.49 -10.38
N GLU A 64 -16.16 -2.97 -9.27
CA GLU A 64 -17.43 -3.45 -8.70
C GLU A 64 -18.64 -2.81 -9.39
N ALA A 65 -19.79 -3.49 -9.36
CA ALA A 65 -21.00 -2.99 -10.01
C ALA A 65 -21.66 -1.84 -9.21
N ASP A 66 -21.64 -1.93 -7.88
CA ASP A 66 -22.44 -1.07 -6.99
C ASP A 66 -21.61 -0.17 -6.05
N GLY A 67 -20.29 -0.37 -6.00
CA GLY A 67 -19.37 0.39 -5.15
C GLY A 67 -19.71 0.34 -3.64
N ILE A 68 -19.05 1.18 -2.85
CA ILE A 68 -19.32 1.34 -1.41
C ILE A 68 -20.37 2.45 -1.26
N ASN A 69 -21.60 2.09 -0.89
CA ASN A 69 -22.72 3.04 -0.76
C ASN A 69 -22.94 3.89 -2.03
N GLY A 70 -22.77 3.30 -3.21
CA GLY A 70 -22.89 3.99 -4.50
C GLY A 70 -21.71 4.91 -4.85
N LYS A 71 -20.62 4.86 -4.08
CA LYS A 71 -19.35 5.54 -4.38
C LYS A 71 -18.27 4.56 -4.76
N PHE A 72 -17.42 4.97 -5.69
CA PHE A 72 -16.27 4.19 -6.13
C PHE A 72 -15.01 4.74 -5.48
N PHE A 73 -14.16 3.86 -4.98
CA PHE A 73 -12.86 4.22 -4.42
C PHE A 73 -11.75 3.51 -5.20
N CYS A 74 -10.72 4.27 -5.57
CA CYS A 74 -9.55 3.79 -6.28
C CYS A 74 -8.32 4.01 -5.40
N ARG A 75 -7.50 2.97 -5.23
CA ARG A 75 -6.29 3.01 -4.41
C ARG A 75 -5.06 3.52 -5.16
N ASP A 76 -5.11 3.62 -6.49
CA ASP A 76 -3.94 3.94 -7.31
C ASP A 76 -3.22 5.23 -6.90
N TYR A 77 -3.95 6.27 -6.49
CA TYR A 77 -3.30 7.52 -6.07
C TYR A 77 -2.44 7.37 -4.80
N LEU A 78 -2.71 6.35 -3.98
CA LEU A 78 -1.92 6.05 -2.78
C LEU A 78 -0.55 5.47 -3.13
N THR A 79 -0.37 4.94 -4.35
CA THR A 79 0.92 4.42 -4.82
C THR A 79 1.80 5.49 -5.44
N ASN A 80 1.31 6.74 -5.53
CA ASN A 80 2.02 7.87 -6.11
C ASN A 80 3.15 8.35 -5.17
N SER A 81 4.23 7.57 -5.09
CA SER A 81 5.39 7.87 -4.26
C SER A 81 6.69 7.45 -4.94
N THR A 82 7.71 8.32 -4.83
CA THR A 82 9.07 8.04 -5.30
C THR A 82 9.70 6.82 -4.63
N LEU A 83 9.17 6.37 -3.49
CA LEU A 83 9.63 5.17 -2.80
C LEU A 83 9.19 3.88 -3.50
N LEU A 84 8.06 3.91 -4.20
CA LEU A 84 7.50 2.77 -4.92
C LEU A 84 7.84 2.81 -6.41
N ASP A 85 7.87 4.02 -6.99
CA ASP A 85 8.29 4.26 -8.37
C ASP A 85 9.08 5.58 -8.45
N GLU A 86 10.39 5.46 -8.62
CA GLU A 86 11.31 6.60 -8.74
C GLU A 86 11.04 7.48 -9.98
N VAL A 87 10.38 6.94 -11.01
CA VAL A 87 10.16 7.63 -12.30
C VAL A 87 8.83 8.37 -12.33
N SER A 88 7.77 7.78 -11.77
CA SER A 88 6.41 8.33 -11.86
C SER A 88 5.84 8.94 -10.57
N GLY A 89 6.53 8.76 -9.43
CA GLY A 89 6.08 9.30 -8.15
C GLY A 89 6.17 10.83 -8.04
N GLU A 90 5.05 11.49 -7.82
CA GLU A 90 4.97 12.93 -7.55
C GLU A 90 5.29 13.26 -6.08
N ASN A 91 4.96 12.36 -5.14
CA ASN A 91 5.25 12.55 -3.72
C ASN A 91 6.63 11.99 -3.37
N VAL A 92 7.51 12.87 -2.92
CA VAL A 92 8.88 12.51 -2.51
C VAL A 92 8.85 11.92 -1.10
N HIS A 93 9.08 10.62 -1.00
CA HIS A 93 9.29 9.91 0.26
C HIS A 93 10.63 9.17 0.21
N ASN A 94 11.47 9.40 1.22
CA ASN A 94 12.82 8.84 1.31
C ASN A 94 12.89 7.62 2.23
N SER A 95 11.81 7.33 2.97
CA SER A 95 11.72 6.22 3.89
C SER A 95 10.31 5.65 3.93
N VAL A 96 10.20 4.40 4.36
CA VAL A 96 8.90 3.73 4.54
C VAL A 96 8.09 4.45 5.61
N GLU A 97 8.73 4.96 6.66
CA GLU A 97 8.08 5.70 7.73
C GLU A 97 7.45 7.00 7.21
N GLU A 98 8.14 7.74 6.33
CA GLU A 98 7.60 8.94 5.68
C GLU A 98 6.39 8.62 4.81
N TYR A 99 6.47 7.55 4.02
CA TYR A 99 5.35 7.12 3.18
C TYR A 99 4.16 6.65 4.01
N VAL A 100 4.38 5.91 5.10
CA VAL A 100 3.31 5.50 6.02
C VAL A 100 2.69 6.71 6.73
N ASP A 101 3.49 7.72 7.11
CA ASP A 101 2.95 8.99 7.63
C ASP A 101 2.06 9.71 6.63
N PHE A 102 2.45 9.72 5.35
CA PHE A 102 1.61 10.23 4.28
C PHE A 102 0.29 9.45 4.20
N LEU A 103 0.33 8.11 4.19
CA LEU A 103 -0.88 7.28 4.14
C LEU A 103 -1.84 7.54 5.31
N TYR A 104 -1.34 7.70 6.54
CA TYR A 104 -2.21 8.06 7.67
C TYR A 104 -2.82 9.46 7.54
N LYS A 105 -2.09 10.43 6.97
CA LYS A 105 -2.64 11.77 6.70
C LYS A 105 -3.72 11.72 5.61
N GLU A 106 -3.48 10.99 4.53
CA GLU A 106 -4.45 10.77 3.45
C GLU A 106 -5.73 10.11 3.99
N LEU A 107 -5.59 9.09 4.84
CA LEU A 107 -6.74 8.43 5.47
C LEU A 107 -7.59 9.43 6.28
N GLU A 108 -6.96 10.29 7.07
CA GLU A 108 -7.67 11.27 7.89
C GLU A 108 -8.31 12.39 7.06
N MET A 109 -7.77 12.72 5.89
CA MET A 109 -8.42 13.62 4.93
C MET A 109 -9.61 12.91 4.26
N LEU A 110 -9.42 11.68 3.80
CA LEU A 110 -10.46 10.89 3.14
C LEU A 110 -11.67 10.65 4.05
N LYS A 111 -11.46 10.37 5.34
CA LYS A 111 -12.57 10.25 6.31
C LYS A 111 -13.37 11.55 6.47
N LYS A 112 -12.75 12.72 6.29
CA LYS A 112 -13.42 14.02 6.40
C LYS A 112 -14.18 14.36 5.12
N GLU A 113 -13.56 14.11 3.97
CA GLU A 113 -14.12 14.46 2.66
C GLU A 113 -15.19 13.45 2.22
N GLU A 114 -14.95 12.17 2.50
CA GLU A 114 -15.71 11.04 1.99
C GLU A 114 -16.09 10.03 3.08
N PRO A 115 -16.80 10.44 4.16
CA PRO A 115 -17.14 9.57 5.28
C PRO A 115 -18.01 8.36 4.89
N LEU A 116 -18.75 8.45 3.78
CA LEU A 116 -19.61 7.36 3.28
C LEU A 116 -18.83 6.13 2.79
N LEU A 117 -17.52 6.26 2.55
CA LEU A 117 -16.65 5.14 2.18
C LEU A 117 -16.29 4.23 3.37
N PHE A 118 -16.62 4.62 4.60
CA PHE A 118 -16.18 3.96 5.84
C PHE A 118 -17.31 3.45 6.74
N GLN A 119 -18.56 3.46 6.25
CA GLN A 119 -19.76 3.08 7.03
C GLN A 119 -20.15 1.61 6.89
#